data_AF-A0A1H0R1Y3-F1
#
_entry.id   AF-A0A1H0R1Y3-F1
#
_cell.length_a   1.000
_cell.length_b   1.000
_cell.length_c   1.000
_cell.angle_alpha   90.00
_cell.angle_beta   90.00
_cell.angle_gamma   90.00
#
_symmetry.space_group_name_H-M   'P 1'
#
loop_
_entity.id
_entity.type
_entity.pdbx_description
1 polymer ?
#
loop_
_entity_poly.entity_id
_entity_poly.type
_entity_poly.pdbx_seq_one_letter_code
_entity_poly.pdbx_strand_id
1 'polypeptide(L)'
;STGVFWKPIVNLLEAEDIQYLVVNAQHMKAVPGRKTDVKDAEWIADLLRHGLLTASYIPDRNQRELRELVRYRRSLIQERAREHNRVQKVLEGANIKLAAVATDIMGLSSRDMINAMINAEEGPEKLASFARGVMKKKKEELELVLRGKMSSHQRLMLKTMLTHVDFLNEQITELDAEVAKRLDPFQDSRDCQTYG
;
A
#
# COMPACT_ATOMS: atom_id res chain seq x y z
N SER A 1 16.65 -10.11 4.73
CA SER A 1 16.62 -8.79 4.07
C SER A 1 17.61 -7.91 4.81
N THR A 2 18.77 -7.63 4.21
CA THR A 2 19.76 -6.69 4.79
C THR A 2 19.08 -5.34 4.86
N GLY A 3 18.86 -4.85 6.08
CA GLY A 3 17.97 -3.74 6.39
C GLY A 3 18.37 -2.44 5.69
N VAL A 4 17.44 -1.49 5.74
CA VAL A 4 17.52 -0.11 5.20
C VAL A 4 18.80 0.64 5.62
N PHE A 5 19.59 0.09 6.54
CA PHE A 5 20.82 0.61 7.12
C PHE A 5 21.90 1.08 6.14
N TRP A 6 21.96 0.55 4.91
CA TRP A 6 22.93 1.03 3.92
C TRP A 6 22.51 2.36 3.27
N LYS A 7 21.20 2.66 3.23
CA LYS A 7 20.69 3.83 2.50
C LYS A 7 21.19 5.16 3.06
N PRO A 8 21.20 5.41 4.39
CA PRO A 8 21.68 6.68 4.94
C PRO A 8 23.14 6.97 4.57
N ILE A 9 23.98 5.94 4.60
CA ILE A 9 25.41 6.06 4.26
C ILE A 9 25.55 6.38 2.76
N VAL A 10 24.90 5.61 1.89
CA VAL A 10 24.93 5.87 0.44
C VAL A 10 24.41 7.26 0.11
N ASN A 11 23.31 7.69 0.73
CA ASN A 11 22.75 9.02 0.48
C ASN A 11 23.72 10.15 0.88
N LEU A 12 24.49 9.97 1.97
CA LEU A 12 25.51 10.96 2.38
C LEU A 12 26.71 10.96 1.42
N LEU A 13 27.20 9.78 1.04
CA LEU A 13 28.32 9.67 0.10
C LEU A 13 27.96 10.24 -1.27
N GLU A 14 26.74 9.98 -1.76
CA GLU A 14 26.22 10.60 -2.99
C GLU A 14 26.10 12.12 -2.90
N ALA A 15 25.76 12.68 -1.72
CA ALA A 15 25.62 14.12 -1.55
C ALA A 15 26.97 14.86 -1.54
N GLU A 16 28.04 14.16 -1.15
CA GLU A 16 29.41 14.69 -1.09
C GLU A 16 30.25 14.29 -2.32
N ASP A 17 29.62 13.73 -3.37
CA ASP A 17 30.28 13.20 -4.57
C ASP A 17 31.39 12.18 -4.29
N ILE A 18 31.28 11.44 -3.18
CA ILE A 18 32.23 10.40 -2.78
C ILE A 18 31.89 9.09 -3.48
N GLN A 19 32.86 8.55 -4.22
CA GLN A 19 32.73 7.24 -4.83
C GLN A 19 32.57 6.13 -3.77
N TYR A 20 31.60 5.25 -4.00
CA TYR A 20 31.29 4.17 -3.07
C TYR A 20 31.03 2.85 -3.80
N LEU A 21 31.17 1.75 -3.05
CA LEU A 21 30.84 0.40 -3.50
C LEU A 21 29.96 -0.25 -2.44
N VAL A 22 28.78 -0.74 -2.82
CA VAL A 22 27.98 -1.61 -1.95
C VAL A 22 28.17 -3.04 -2.39
N VAL A 23 28.51 -3.91 -1.44
CA VAL A 23 28.81 -5.32 -1.67
C VAL A 23 27.84 -6.18 -0.88
N ASN A 24 27.38 -7.28 -1.48
CA ASN A 24 26.53 -8.23 -0.80
C ASN A 24 27.32 -8.97 0.29
N ALA A 25 26.86 -8.90 1.54
CA ALA A 25 27.49 -9.57 2.68
C ALA A 25 27.57 -11.11 2.52
N GLN A 26 26.71 -11.72 1.70
CA GLN A 26 26.81 -13.16 1.38
C GLN A 26 28.06 -13.47 0.54
N HIS A 27 28.47 -12.56 -0.35
CA HIS A 27 29.71 -12.70 -1.12
C HIS A 27 30.96 -12.50 -0.25
N MET A 28 30.80 -11.89 0.93
CA MET A 28 31.86 -11.71 1.92
C MET A 28 31.94 -12.87 2.93
N LYS A 29 30.97 -13.81 2.92
CA LYS A 29 30.72 -14.76 4.02
C LYS A 29 31.62 -16.02 4.01
N ALA A 30 32.83 -15.91 3.48
CA ALA A 30 33.79 -17.00 3.41
C ALA A 30 35.02 -16.79 4.32
N VAL A 31 34.85 -16.23 5.53
CA VAL A 31 35.97 -16.05 6.47
C VAL A 31 35.61 -16.54 7.88
N PRO A 32 36.19 -17.65 8.35
CA PRO A 32 36.04 -18.11 9.73
C PRO A 32 36.83 -17.19 10.66
N GLY A 33 36.13 -16.63 11.64
CA GLY A 33 36.73 -16.01 12.84
C GLY A 33 37.37 -14.64 12.64
N ARG A 34 36.68 -13.58 13.06
CA ARG A 34 37.31 -12.36 13.62
C ARG A 34 36.29 -11.57 14.44
N LYS A 35 36.78 -10.94 15.50
CA LYS A 35 36.03 -10.50 16.68
C LYS A 35 36.18 -8.98 16.93
N THR A 36 36.45 -8.18 15.88
CA THR A 36 36.65 -6.72 15.99
C THR A 36 36.39 -6.01 14.65
N ASP A 37 35.57 -4.96 14.66
CA ASP A 37 35.20 -4.15 13.48
C ASP A 37 36.41 -3.59 12.70
N VAL A 38 37.51 -3.30 13.39
CA VAL A 38 38.75 -2.77 12.79
C VAL A 38 39.39 -3.77 11.81
N LYS A 39 39.52 -5.04 12.22
CA LYS A 39 40.11 -6.09 11.38
C LYS A 39 39.23 -6.44 10.18
N ASP A 40 37.92 -6.27 10.34
CA ASP A 40 36.96 -6.47 9.25
C ASP A 40 37.07 -5.35 8.22
N ALA A 41 37.22 -4.08 8.66
CA ALA A 41 37.45 -2.95 7.77
C ALA A 41 38.77 -3.05 6.98
N GLU A 42 39.88 -3.42 7.64
CA GLU A 42 41.17 -3.66 7.00
C GLU A 42 41.07 -4.72 5.90
N TRP A 43 40.41 -5.84 6.21
CA TRP A 43 40.23 -6.94 5.27
C TRP A 43 39.36 -6.54 4.06
N ILE A 44 38.28 -5.79 4.29
CA ILE A 44 37.43 -5.26 3.19
C ILE A 44 38.26 -4.34 2.28
N ALA A 45 39.13 -3.50 2.85
CA ALA A 45 39.99 -2.62 2.08
C ALA A 45 41.00 -3.41 1.21
N ASP A 46 41.59 -4.48 1.74
CA ASP A 46 42.49 -5.35 0.97
C ASP A 46 41.75 -6.06 -0.17
N LEU A 47 40.56 -6.61 0.09
CA LEU A 47 39.73 -7.22 -0.95
C LEU A 47 39.36 -6.23 -2.06
N LEU A 48 39.03 -4.99 -1.69
CA LEU A 48 38.73 -3.92 -2.64
C LEU A 48 39.95 -3.60 -3.52
N ARG A 49 41.14 -3.45 -2.92
CA ARG A 49 42.39 -3.14 -3.63
C ARG A 49 42.76 -4.23 -4.64
N HIS A 50 42.50 -5.49 -4.32
CA HIS A 50 42.76 -6.62 -5.20
C HIS A 50 41.65 -6.85 -6.24
N GLY A 51 40.60 -6.02 -6.28
CA GLY A 51 39.49 -6.16 -7.23
C GLY A 51 38.62 -7.39 -6.99
N LEU A 52 38.65 -7.96 -5.78
CA LEU A 52 37.93 -9.19 -5.42
C LEU A 52 36.49 -8.94 -4.97
N LEU A 53 36.05 -7.67 -4.90
CA LEU A 53 34.70 -7.29 -4.52
C LEU A 53 33.83 -7.05 -5.75
N THR A 54 32.70 -7.74 -5.82
CA THR A 54 31.68 -7.47 -6.85
C THR A 54 30.68 -6.44 -6.37
N ALA A 55 30.58 -5.32 -7.10
CA ALA A 55 29.56 -4.30 -6.87
C ALA A 55 28.16 -4.91 -6.92
N SER A 56 27.33 -4.62 -5.93
CA SER A 56 25.89 -4.81 -6.05
C SER A 56 25.32 -3.67 -6.88
N TYR A 57 24.41 -3.99 -7.80
CA TYR A 57 23.70 -2.96 -8.55
C TYR A 57 22.85 -2.11 -7.60
N ILE A 58 23.19 -0.83 -7.49
CA ILE A 58 22.40 0.19 -6.81
C ILE A 58 21.83 1.12 -7.88
N PRO A 59 20.51 1.11 -8.05
CA PRO A 59 19.81 2.10 -8.86
C PRO A 59 20.11 3.52 -8.38
N ASP A 60 20.06 4.49 -9.29
CA ASP A 60 20.19 5.90 -8.92
C ASP A 60 19.12 6.35 -7.92
N ARG A 61 19.37 7.50 -7.30
CA ARG A 61 18.51 8.08 -6.27
C ARG A 61 17.06 8.24 -6.72
N ASN A 62 16.81 8.75 -7.92
CA ASN A 62 15.46 8.97 -8.45
C ASN A 62 14.70 7.65 -8.57
N GLN A 63 15.35 6.61 -9.10
CA GLN A 63 14.77 5.27 -9.19
C GLN A 63 14.50 4.65 -7.81
N ARG A 64 15.39 4.87 -6.82
CA ARG A 64 15.19 4.37 -5.45
C ARG A 64 13.99 5.02 -4.80
N GLU A 65 13.91 6.35 -4.80
CA GLU A 65 12.80 7.09 -4.22
C GLU A 65 11.47 6.75 -4.90
N LEU A 66 11.44 6.66 -6.23
CA LEU A 66 10.24 6.25 -6.97
C LEU A 66 9.76 4.85 -6.56
N ARG A 67 10.68 3.88 -6.46
CA ARG A 67 10.31 2.53 -6.01
C ARG A 67 9.82 2.51 -4.56
N GLU A 68 10.33 3.38 -3.71
CA GLU A 68 9.86 3.50 -2.33
C GLU A 68 8.42 4.01 -2.27
N LEU A 69 8.10 5.06 -3.04
CA LEU A 69 6.73 5.59 -3.17
C LEU A 69 5.76 4.53 -3.70
N VAL A 70 6.12 3.84 -4.80
CA VAL A 70 5.27 2.79 -5.39
C VAL A 70 5.04 1.63 -4.41
N ARG A 71 6.06 1.23 -3.65
CA ARG A 71 5.93 0.19 -2.62
C ARG A 71 5.02 0.64 -1.49
N TYR A 72 5.17 1.89 -1.03
CA TYR A 72 4.33 2.42 0.04
C TYR A 72 2.86 2.52 -0.40
N ARG A 73 2.61 3.04 -1.61
CA ARG A 73 1.27 3.04 -2.23
C ARG A 73 0.65 1.64 -2.26
N ARG A 74 1.43 0.62 -2.67
CA ARG A 74 0.96 -0.77 -2.66
C ARG A 74 0.56 -1.23 -1.25
N SER A 75 1.31 -0.87 -0.22
CA SER A 75 0.96 -1.16 1.16
C SER A 75 -0.36 -0.50 1.57
N LEU A 76 -0.59 0.76 1.23
CA LEU A 76 -1.86 1.45 1.52
C LEU A 76 -3.06 0.81 0.81
N ILE A 77 -2.89 0.38 -0.45
CA ILE A 77 -3.93 -0.37 -1.18
C ILE A 77 -4.29 -1.67 -0.44
N GLN A 78 -3.28 -2.38 0.07
CA GLN A 78 -3.48 -3.60 0.84
C GLN A 78 -4.14 -3.31 2.21
N GLU A 79 -3.82 -2.20 2.85
CA GLU A 79 -4.48 -1.72 4.08
C GLU A 79 -5.96 -1.44 3.83
N ARG A 80 -6.27 -0.71 2.77
CA ARG A 80 -7.65 -0.40 2.39
C ARG A 80 -8.45 -1.68 2.12
N ALA A 81 -7.86 -2.64 1.42
CA ALA A 81 -8.50 -3.94 1.20
C ALA A 81 -8.77 -4.70 2.52
N ARG A 82 -7.88 -4.59 3.51
CA ARG A 82 -8.12 -5.15 4.85
C ARG A 82 -9.27 -4.44 5.57
N GLU A 83 -9.40 -3.13 5.43
CA GLU A 83 -10.54 -2.39 5.99
C GLU A 83 -11.86 -2.77 5.32
N HIS A 84 -11.89 -2.95 4.00
CA HIS A 84 -13.09 -3.43 3.30
C HIS A 84 -13.57 -4.78 3.86
N ASN A 85 -12.62 -5.71 4.06
CA ASN A 85 -12.92 -7.00 4.66
C ASN A 85 -13.40 -6.89 6.12
N ARG A 86 -12.90 -5.93 6.89
CA ARG A 86 -13.36 -5.67 8.26
C ARG A 86 -14.79 -5.13 8.27
N VAL A 87 -15.12 -4.18 7.38
CA VAL A 87 -16.48 -3.68 7.22
C VAL A 87 -17.44 -4.82 6.89
N GLN A 88 -17.10 -5.69 5.94
CA GLN A 88 -17.92 -6.85 5.60
C GLN A 88 -18.14 -7.76 6.82
N LYS A 89 -17.10 -8.07 7.60
CA LYS A 89 -17.22 -8.89 8.82
C LYS A 89 -18.16 -8.27 9.86
N VAL A 90 -18.14 -6.94 10.03
CA VAL A 90 -19.05 -6.27 10.96
C VAL A 90 -20.50 -6.36 10.46
N LEU A 91 -20.74 -6.19 9.16
CA LEU A 91 -22.06 -6.36 8.57
C LEU A 91 -22.59 -7.80 8.75
N GLU A 92 -21.77 -8.81 8.45
CA GLU A 92 -22.13 -10.22 8.66
C GLU A 92 -22.45 -10.51 10.14
N GLY A 93 -21.67 -9.96 11.08
CA GLY A 93 -21.94 -10.07 12.51
C GLY A 93 -23.23 -9.39 12.97
N ALA A 94 -23.78 -8.47 12.19
CA ALA A 94 -25.10 -7.85 12.40
C ALA A 94 -26.24 -8.57 11.65
N ASN A 95 -25.95 -9.73 11.02
CA ASN A 95 -26.83 -10.45 10.11
C ASN A 95 -27.24 -9.62 8.87
N ILE A 96 -26.33 -8.79 8.36
CA ILE A 96 -26.54 -7.97 7.16
C ILE A 96 -25.66 -8.48 6.03
N LYS A 97 -26.28 -9.11 5.03
CA LYS A 97 -25.60 -9.82 3.93
C LYS A 97 -25.48 -8.98 2.65
N LEU A 98 -25.17 -7.69 2.80
CA LEU A 98 -25.14 -6.73 1.68
C LEU A 98 -24.21 -7.18 0.53
N ALA A 99 -23.09 -7.81 0.86
CA ALA A 99 -22.12 -8.34 -0.10
C ALA A 99 -22.67 -9.45 -1.02
N ALA A 100 -23.79 -10.09 -0.66
CA ALA A 100 -24.43 -11.10 -1.50
C ALA A 100 -25.18 -10.48 -2.71
N VAL A 101 -25.57 -9.20 -2.60
CA VAL A 101 -26.39 -8.51 -3.62
C VAL A 101 -25.61 -7.40 -4.31
N ALA A 102 -24.80 -6.67 -3.53
CA ALA A 102 -23.99 -5.56 -4.01
C ALA A 102 -22.73 -6.07 -4.73
N THR A 103 -22.50 -5.57 -5.95
CA THR A 103 -21.27 -5.84 -6.71
C THR A 103 -20.04 -5.25 -6.02
N ASP A 104 -20.20 -4.09 -5.37
CA ASP A 104 -19.16 -3.43 -4.59
C ASP A 104 -19.75 -2.93 -3.27
N ILE A 105 -19.21 -3.43 -2.15
CA ILE A 105 -19.62 -3.05 -0.80
C ILE A 105 -19.20 -1.63 -0.44
N MET A 106 -18.22 -1.05 -1.14
CA MET A 106 -17.77 0.33 -0.99
C MET A 106 -18.29 1.25 -2.10
N GLY A 107 -19.15 0.73 -2.99
CA GLY A 107 -19.82 1.54 -4.01
C GLY A 107 -20.81 2.52 -3.40
N LEU A 108 -21.17 3.58 -4.14
CA LEU A 108 -21.99 4.70 -3.66
C LEU A 108 -23.28 4.26 -2.95
N SER A 109 -24.06 3.35 -3.55
CA SER A 109 -25.30 2.86 -2.93
C SER A 109 -25.05 2.09 -1.64
N SER A 110 -24.06 1.19 -1.63
CA SER A 110 -23.69 0.42 -0.45
C SER A 110 -23.22 1.35 0.68
N ARG A 111 -22.42 2.37 0.35
CA ARG A 111 -21.96 3.37 1.31
C ARG A 111 -23.09 4.17 1.91
N ASP A 112 -24.06 4.61 1.11
CA ASP A 112 -25.20 5.36 1.62
C ASP A 112 -26.07 4.50 2.56
N MET A 113 -26.27 3.23 2.22
CA MET A 113 -26.93 2.27 3.12
C MET A 113 -26.16 2.10 4.43
N ILE A 114 -24.82 1.94 4.37
CA ILE A 114 -23.99 1.79 5.57
C ILE A 114 -24.00 3.07 6.41
N ASN A 115 -23.94 4.24 5.79
CA ASN A 115 -24.04 5.53 6.47
C ASN A 115 -25.41 5.72 7.15
N ALA A 116 -26.50 5.32 6.49
CA ALA A 116 -27.83 5.32 7.10
C ALA A 116 -27.86 4.39 8.34
N MET A 117 -27.30 3.18 8.25
CA MET A 117 -27.18 2.27 9.40
C MET A 117 -26.33 2.85 10.54
N ILE A 118 -25.22 3.53 10.23
CA ILE A 118 -24.38 4.23 11.22
C ILE A 118 -25.19 5.33 11.93
N ASN A 119 -26.01 6.07 11.18
CA ASN A 119 -26.87 7.15 11.69
C ASN A 119 -28.15 6.66 12.38
N ALA A 120 -28.19 5.38 12.76
CA ALA A 120 -29.31 4.77 13.44
C ALA A 120 -30.61 4.69 12.62
N GLU A 121 -30.52 4.77 11.30
CA GLU A 121 -31.69 4.51 10.46
C GLU A 121 -31.97 3.00 10.38
N GLU A 122 -33.23 2.65 10.54
CA GLU A 122 -33.72 1.28 10.56
C GLU A 122 -34.83 1.11 9.50
N GLY A 123 -35.12 -0.15 9.17
CA GLY A 123 -36.08 -0.52 8.15
C GLY A 123 -35.40 -0.94 6.84
N PRO A 124 -35.44 -2.24 6.49
CA PRO A 124 -34.84 -2.75 5.26
C PRO A 124 -35.34 -2.03 4.00
N GLU A 125 -36.61 -1.63 3.95
CA GLU A 125 -37.21 -0.87 2.85
C GLU A 125 -36.58 0.52 2.69
N LYS A 126 -36.35 1.22 3.81
CA LYS A 126 -35.70 2.53 3.82
C LYS A 126 -34.25 2.41 3.37
N LEU A 127 -33.52 1.43 3.89
CA LEU A 127 -32.15 1.17 3.48
C LEU A 127 -32.08 0.78 1.99
N ALA A 128 -32.94 -0.10 1.52
CA ALA A 128 -32.98 -0.51 0.12
C ALA A 128 -33.34 0.66 -0.83
N SER A 129 -34.02 1.71 -0.34
CA SER A 129 -34.35 2.90 -1.14
C SER A 129 -33.12 3.70 -1.59
N PHE A 130 -31.97 3.56 -0.93
CA PHE A 130 -30.69 4.16 -1.33
C PHE A 130 -30.06 3.46 -2.56
N ALA A 131 -30.64 2.38 -3.06
CA ALA A 131 -30.19 1.71 -4.27
C ALA A 131 -30.29 2.63 -5.50
N ARG A 132 -29.22 2.69 -6.30
CA ARG A 132 -29.14 3.48 -7.54
C ARG A 132 -28.78 2.60 -8.74
N GLY A 133 -29.06 3.09 -9.94
CA GLY A 133 -28.71 2.42 -11.20
C GLY A 133 -29.25 0.99 -11.28
N VAL A 134 -28.38 0.04 -11.65
CA VAL A 134 -28.73 -1.38 -11.81
C VAL A 134 -29.19 -2.00 -10.48
N MET A 135 -28.69 -1.51 -9.34
CA MET A 135 -29.02 -2.05 -8.03
C MET A 135 -30.50 -1.83 -7.64
N LYS A 136 -31.18 -0.83 -8.24
CA LYS A 136 -32.63 -0.64 -8.06
C LYS A 136 -33.45 -1.86 -8.48
N LYS A 137 -32.98 -2.62 -9.47
CA LYS A 137 -33.66 -3.84 -9.94
C LYS A 137 -33.63 -4.97 -8.89
N LYS A 138 -32.72 -4.89 -7.91
CA LYS A 138 -32.54 -5.87 -6.84
C LYS A 138 -33.14 -5.41 -5.50
N LYS A 139 -34.11 -4.49 -5.52
CA LYS A 139 -34.64 -3.87 -4.29
C LYS A 139 -35.23 -4.92 -3.32
N GLU A 140 -36.00 -5.88 -3.83
CA GLU A 140 -36.58 -6.95 -3.02
C GLU A 140 -35.49 -7.85 -2.38
N GLU A 141 -34.45 -8.19 -3.13
CA GLU A 141 -33.29 -8.93 -2.61
C GLU A 141 -32.54 -8.13 -1.54
N LEU A 142 -32.39 -6.81 -1.75
CA LEU A 142 -31.78 -5.89 -0.77
C LEU A 142 -32.58 -5.86 0.53
N GLU A 143 -33.90 -5.74 0.46
CA GLU A 143 -34.78 -5.76 1.62
C GLU A 143 -34.66 -7.07 2.41
N LEU A 144 -34.35 -8.19 1.75
CA LEU A 144 -34.08 -9.45 2.42
C LEU A 144 -32.71 -9.45 3.12
N VAL A 145 -31.64 -9.04 2.43
CA VAL A 145 -30.27 -9.11 2.98
C VAL A 145 -29.95 -8.01 4.00
N LEU A 146 -30.74 -6.92 4.01
CA LEU A 146 -30.62 -5.82 4.98
C LEU A 146 -31.40 -6.08 6.28
N ARG A 147 -32.07 -7.24 6.42
CA ARG A 147 -32.72 -7.66 7.67
C ARG A 147 -31.67 -8.13 8.69
N GLY A 148 -31.17 -7.17 9.46
CA GLY A 148 -30.24 -7.42 10.56
C GLY A 148 -30.49 -6.53 11.77
N LYS A 149 -29.67 -6.72 12.81
CA LYS A 149 -29.67 -5.89 14.01
C LYS A 149 -28.27 -5.35 14.25
N MET A 150 -28.15 -4.03 14.19
CA MET A 150 -26.88 -3.33 14.39
C MET A 150 -26.88 -2.67 15.77
N SER A 151 -25.94 -3.10 16.63
CA SER A 151 -25.72 -2.47 17.94
C SER A 151 -25.01 -1.12 17.81
N SER A 152 -25.09 -0.28 18.84
CA SER A 152 -24.33 0.99 18.92
C SER A 152 -22.82 0.78 18.77
N HIS A 153 -22.29 -0.32 19.34
CA HIS A 153 -20.89 -0.71 19.21
C HIS A 153 -20.50 -0.98 17.75
N GLN A 154 -21.30 -1.76 17.01
CA GLN A 154 -21.02 -2.05 15.60
C GLN A 154 -21.15 -0.79 14.72
N ARG A 155 -22.10 0.11 15.01
CA ARG A 155 -22.21 1.42 14.34
C ARG A 155 -20.95 2.26 14.52
N LEU A 156 -20.41 2.30 15.75
CA LEU A 156 -19.14 2.98 16.03
C LEU A 156 -17.98 2.36 15.25
N MET A 157 -17.87 1.03 15.24
CA MET A 157 -16.83 0.32 14.48
C MET A 157 -16.90 0.65 12.98
N LEU A 158 -18.09 0.56 12.37
CA LEU A 158 -18.28 0.87 10.96
C LEU A 158 -17.90 2.32 10.64
N LYS A 159 -18.30 3.28 11.49
CA LYS A 159 -17.92 4.68 11.33
C LYS A 159 -16.40 4.84 11.29
N THR A 160 -15.69 4.27 12.26
CA THR A 160 -14.21 4.34 12.32
C THR A 160 -13.55 3.70 11.10
N MET A 161 -14.05 2.53 10.66
CA MET A 161 -13.52 1.84 9.48
C MET A 161 -13.74 2.64 8.21
N LEU A 162 -14.93 3.23 8.01
CA LEU A 162 -15.20 4.04 6.82
C LEU A 162 -14.36 5.32 6.80
N THR A 163 -14.18 6.00 7.94
CA THR A 163 -13.24 7.13 8.04
C THR A 163 -11.82 6.71 7.64
N HIS A 164 -11.36 5.54 8.07
CA HIS A 164 -10.03 5.06 7.69
C HIS A 164 -9.94 4.70 6.20
N VAL A 165 -10.98 4.10 5.62
CA VAL A 165 -11.05 3.84 4.17
C VAL A 165 -10.95 5.14 3.37
N ASP A 166 -11.65 6.19 3.81
CA ASP A 166 -11.63 7.50 3.15
C ASP A 166 -10.23 8.13 3.20
N PHE A 167 -9.63 8.14 4.39
CA PHE A 167 -8.24 8.60 4.54
C PHE A 167 -7.28 7.82 3.63
N LEU A 168 -7.38 6.48 3.58
CA LEU A 168 -6.52 5.67 2.72
C LEU A 168 -6.75 5.96 1.23
N ASN A 169 -7.98 6.24 0.81
CA ASN A 169 -8.28 6.64 -0.57
C ASN A 169 -7.59 7.96 -0.94
N GLU A 170 -7.65 8.95 -0.06
CA GLU A 170 -6.99 10.24 -0.24
C GLU A 170 -5.47 10.06 -0.36
N GLN A 171 -4.86 9.35 0.59
CA GLN A 171 -3.41 9.11 0.58
C GLN A 171 -2.94 8.31 -0.64
N ILE A 172 -3.71 7.32 -1.10
CA ILE A 172 -3.40 6.60 -2.34
C ILE A 172 -3.44 7.55 -3.54
N THR A 173 -4.42 8.44 -3.60
CA THR A 173 -4.59 9.41 -4.69
C THR A 173 -3.44 10.43 -4.71
N GLU A 174 -3.03 10.93 -3.55
CA GLU A 174 -1.87 11.82 -3.42
C GLU A 174 -0.58 11.14 -3.90
N LEU A 175 -0.35 9.88 -3.50
CA LEU A 175 0.80 9.11 -3.97
C LEU A 175 0.74 8.82 -5.47
N ASP A 176 -0.45 8.57 -6.03
CA ASP A 176 -0.63 8.38 -7.47
C ASP A 176 -0.21 9.64 -8.26
N ALA A 177 -0.61 10.82 -7.78
CA ALA A 177 -0.23 12.09 -8.39
C ALA A 177 1.29 12.34 -8.33
N GLU A 178 1.92 12.09 -7.17
CA GLU A 178 3.37 12.25 -7.01
C GLU A 178 4.16 11.24 -7.86
N VAL A 179 3.70 9.99 -7.94
CA VAL A 179 4.31 8.98 -8.80
C VAL A 179 4.20 9.37 -10.27
N ALA A 180 3.04 9.87 -10.72
CA ALA A 180 2.85 10.33 -12.10
C ALA A 180 3.81 11.49 -12.42
N LYS A 181 3.92 12.48 -11.53
CA LYS A 181 4.83 13.62 -11.69
C LYS A 181 6.30 13.21 -11.83
N ARG A 182 6.74 12.19 -11.08
CA ARG A 182 8.12 11.68 -11.15
C ARG A 182 8.39 10.80 -12.37
N LEU A 183 7.35 10.28 -13.01
CA LEU A 183 7.47 9.46 -14.23
C LEU A 183 7.53 10.31 -15.50
N ASP A 184 7.00 11.54 -15.47
CA ASP A 184 6.95 12.47 -16.61
C ASP A 184 8.32 12.65 -17.30
N PRO A 185 9.44 12.91 -16.57
CA PRO A 185 10.76 13.07 -17.19
C PRO A 185 11.32 11.79 -17.85
N PHE A 186 10.76 10.62 -17.54
CA PHE A 186 11.19 9.34 -18.10
C PHE A 186 10.35 8.93 -19.33
N GLN A 187 9.22 9.59 -19.60
CA GLN A 187 8.42 9.32 -20.80
C GLN A 187 9.13 9.83 -22.06
N ASP A 188 9.73 11.01 -22.02
CA ASP A 188 10.50 11.58 -23.13
C ASP A 188 11.71 10.72 -23.54
N SER A 189 12.29 9.96 -22.60
CA SER A 189 13.43 9.07 -22.88
C SER A 189 13.06 7.78 -23.61
N ARG A 190 11.77 7.38 -23.60
CA ARG A 190 11.29 6.15 -24.26
C ARG A 190 11.00 6.34 -25.74
N ASP A 191 10.72 7.58 -26.17
CA ASP A 191 10.45 7.89 -27.57
C ASP A 191 11.72 7.96 -28.45
N CYS A 192 12.90 7.93 -27.83
CA CYS A 192 14.19 7.92 -28.53
C CYS A 192 14.80 6.51 -28.76
N GLN A 193 14.12 5.41 -28.39
CA GLN A 193 14.65 4.04 -28.58
C GLN A 193 13.90 3.18 -29.62
N THR A 194 13.08 3.78 -30.49
CA THR A 194 12.39 3.05 -31.57
C THR A 194 12.95 3.27 -32.98
N TYR A 195 14.11 3.90 -33.14
CA TYR A 195 14.85 3.90 -34.40
C TYR A 195 16.33 3.55 -34.16
N GLY A 196 16.69 2.31 -34.50
CA GLY A 196 18.04 1.77 -34.51
C GLY A 196 18.05 0.40 -35.13
#